data_AF-A0A498KU19-F1
#
_entry.id   AF-A0A498KU19-F1
#
_cell.length_a   1.000
_cell.length_b   1.000
_cell.length_c   1.000
_cell.angle_alpha   90.00
_cell.angle_beta   90.00
_cell.angle_gamma   90.00
#
_symmetry.space_group_name_H-M   'P 1'
#
loop_
_entity.id
_entity.type
_entity.pdbx_description
1 polymer ?
#
loop_
_entity_poly.entity_id
_entity_poly.type
_entity_poly.pdbx_seq_one_letter_code
_entity_poly.pdbx_strand_id
1 'polypeptide(L)'
;MVVDIACGMEVDPDDPGATVEYRGRTYHFCSEGCKEHFEADPERYVEADFPYLQEIEGIQTTRMPYGGTPGEFHLSVTDEHDLDVGDEVTLTRRLGDEEAEQFAKVTSDTNALHLNDAFAAETRFGERILHGTLVAGLISAALAALPGMTVYLDQHLEFVAPAAVGDTYTARCTIVDELARERYRVSTRVENGDGDIVIQGTATILVDEMPGPDQT
;
A
#
# COMPACT_ATOMS: atom_id res chain seq x y z
N MET A 1 7.34 11.44 -16.99
CA MET A 1 7.94 10.19 -16.49
C MET A 1 6.91 9.08 -16.59
N VAL A 2 7.31 7.93 -17.11
CA VAL A 2 6.54 6.68 -17.16
C VAL A 2 7.32 5.62 -16.41
N VAL A 3 6.66 4.62 -15.86
CA VAL A 3 7.33 3.56 -15.09
C VAL A 3 7.67 2.41 -16.01
N ASP A 4 8.94 1.98 -16.01
CA ASP A 4 9.36 0.70 -16.58
C ASP A 4 8.68 -0.43 -15.82
N ILE A 5 7.75 -1.14 -16.47
CA ILE A 5 6.96 -2.20 -15.84
C ILE A 5 7.77 -3.47 -15.54
N ALA A 6 8.98 -3.62 -16.07
CA ALA A 6 9.86 -4.75 -15.78
C ALA A 6 10.64 -4.55 -14.48
N CYS A 7 11.03 -3.32 -14.14
CA CYS A 7 11.90 -3.04 -12.97
C CYS A 7 11.40 -1.97 -11.99
N GLY A 8 10.43 -1.15 -12.37
CA GLY A 8 9.87 -0.07 -11.54
C GLY A 8 10.62 1.27 -11.63
N MET A 9 11.63 1.41 -12.48
CA MET A 9 12.33 2.70 -12.65
C MET A 9 11.49 3.72 -13.39
N GLU A 10 11.63 5.00 -13.02
CA GLU A 10 11.10 6.11 -13.80
C GLU A 10 11.92 6.32 -15.08
N VAL A 11 11.23 6.36 -16.21
CA VAL A 11 11.79 6.55 -17.54
C VAL A 11 11.19 7.81 -18.15
N ASP A 12 12.02 8.62 -18.79
CA ASP A 12 11.53 9.70 -19.64
C ASP A 12 10.96 9.08 -20.93
N PRO A 13 9.66 9.20 -21.21
CA PRO A 13 9.08 8.62 -22.43
C PRO A 13 9.67 9.23 -23.72
N ASP A 14 10.27 10.41 -23.65
CA ASP A 14 10.92 11.08 -24.78
C ASP A 14 12.38 10.62 -24.99
N ASP A 15 12.99 9.95 -24.00
CA ASP A 15 14.36 9.38 -24.07
C ASP A 15 14.48 8.05 -23.29
N PRO A 16 13.77 6.98 -23.72
CA PRO A 16 13.81 5.69 -23.05
C PRO A 16 15.04 4.87 -23.44
N GLY A 17 15.53 4.02 -22.53
CA GLY A 17 16.58 3.05 -22.83
C GLY A 17 16.15 1.99 -23.85
N ALA A 18 14.87 1.62 -23.86
CA ALA A 18 14.25 0.78 -24.89
C ALA A 18 12.71 0.94 -24.92
N THR A 19 12.05 0.48 -25.98
CA THR A 19 10.57 0.49 -26.11
C THR A 19 10.02 -0.77 -26.76
N VAL A 20 8.79 -1.16 -26.39
CA VAL A 20 8.05 -2.28 -27.02
C VAL A 20 6.59 -1.90 -27.24
N GLU A 21 6.01 -2.28 -28.38
CA GLU A 21 4.56 -2.25 -28.59
C GLU A 21 3.94 -3.60 -28.27
N TYR A 22 2.99 -3.65 -27.35
CA TYR A 22 2.28 -4.87 -26.98
C TYR A 22 0.80 -4.58 -26.71
N ARG A 23 -0.11 -5.36 -27.33
CA ARG A 23 -1.58 -5.19 -27.27
C ARG A 23 -2.06 -3.76 -27.59
N GLY A 24 -1.38 -3.07 -28.51
CA GLY A 24 -1.75 -1.72 -28.95
C GLY A 24 -1.36 -0.60 -27.97
N ARG A 25 -0.50 -0.89 -26.99
CA ARG A 25 0.11 0.09 -26.08
C ARG A 25 1.64 0.05 -26.23
N THR A 26 2.26 1.21 -26.22
CA THR A 26 3.73 1.36 -26.16
C THR A 26 4.19 1.34 -24.69
N TYR A 27 5.20 0.52 -24.41
CA TYR A 27 5.87 0.41 -23.11
C TYR A 27 7.31 0.93 -23.24
N HIS A 28 7.78 1.65 -22.21
CA HIS A 28 9.10 2.27 -22.16
C HIS A 28 9.92 1.60 -21.05
N PHE A 29 11.19 1.31 -21.34
CA PHE A 29 12.09 0.59 -20.45
C PHE A 29 13.37 1.38 -20.22
N CYS A 30 13.97 1.23 -19.05
CA CYS A 30 15.20 1.92 -18.65
C CYS A 30 16.43 1.36 -19.38
N SER A 31 16.34 0.16 -19.94
CA SER A 31 17.44 -0.55 -20.61
C SER A 31 16.91 -1.65 -21.55
N GLU A 32 17.76 -2.08 -22.48
CA GLU A 32 17.44 -3.21 -23.37
C GLU A 32 17.19 -4.51 -22.57
N GLY A 33 17.89 -4.72 -21.45
CA GLY A 33 17.69 -5.90 -20.61
C GLY A 33 16.28 -5.96 -19.98
N CYS A 34 15.74 -4.81 -19.55
CA CYS A 34 14.36 -4.75 -19.04
C CYS A 34 13.33 -5.03 -20.14
N LYS A 35 13.58 -4.57 -21.36
CA LYS A 35 12.79 -4.93 -22.54
C LYS A 35 12.85 -6.44 -22.82
N GLU A 36 14.03 -7.05 -22.81
CA GLU A 36 14.20 -8.50 -23.05
C GLU A 36 13.43 -9.34 -22.01
N HIS A 37 13.48 -8.91 -20.74
CA HIS A 37 12.69 -9.54 -19.67
C HIS A 37 11.18 -9.42 -19.90
N PHE A 38 10.70 -8.28 -20.41
CA PHE A 38 9.31 -8.09 -20.79
C PHE A 38 8.91 -8.96 -21.98
N GLU A 39 9.70 -8.99 -23.06
CA GLU A 39 9.41 -9.76 -24.27
C GLU A 39 9.40 -11.28 -24.04
N ALA A 40 10.15 -11.76 -23.05
CA ALA A 40 10.20 -13.18 -22.69
C ALA A 40 8.88 -13.71 -22.10
N ASP A 41 8.14 -12.87 -21.38
CA ASP A 41 6.84 -13.21 -20.78
C ASP A 41 5.98 -11.94 -20.57
N PRO A 42 5.42 -11.35 -21.65
CA PRO A 42 4.72 -10.06 -21.55
C PRO A 42 3.48 -10.13 -20.67
N GLU A 43 2.79 -11.28 -20.64
CA GLU A 43 1.55 -11.48 -19.90
C GLU A 43 1.75 -11.31 -18.38
N ARG A 44 2.92 -11.73 -17.86
CA ARG A 44 3.35 -11.48 -16.48
C ARG A 44 3.34 -10.01 -16.09
N TYR A 45 3.61 -9.10 -17.02
CA TYR A 45 3.72 -7.67 -16.73
C TYR A 45 2.47 -6.87 -17.09
N VAL A 46 1.61 -7.41 -17.97
CA VAL A 46 0.42 -6.70 -18.48
C VAL A 46 -0.91 -7.19 -17.92
N GLU A 47 -0.98 -8.39 -17.32
CA GLU A 47 -2.23 -8.99 -16.79
C GLU A 47 -2.32 -9.01 -15.26
N ALA A 48 -1.30 -8.53 -14.55
CA ALA A 48 -1.26 -8.63 -13.09
C ALA A 48 -1.96 -7.43 -12.43
N ASP A 49 -3.23 -7.59 -12.05
CA ASP A 49 -3.96 -6.66 -11.16
C ASP A 49 -3.46 -6.71 -9.68
N PHE A 50 -2.49 -7.56 -9.33
CA PHE A 50 -1.87 -7.68 -7.99
C PHE A 50 -0.44 -8.26 -8.10
N PRO A 51 0.44 -8.15 -7.08
CA PRO A 51 1.83 -7.77 -7.25
C PRO A 51 2.74 -8.69 -8.04
N TYR A 52 3.68 -8.05 -8.73
CA TYR A 52 4.94 -8.61 -9.19
C TYR A 52 5.55 -9.57 -8.15
N LEU A 53 5.84 -10.80 -8.57
CA LEU A 53 6.71 -11.68 -7.81
C LEU A 53 8.13 -11.14 -7.91
N GLN A 54 8.64 -10.55 -6.82
CA GLN A 54 10.07 -10.23 -6.67
C GLN A 54 10.80 -11.46 -6.13
N GLU A 55 12.01 -11.71 -6.65
CA GLU A 55 12.91 -12.70 -6.07
C GLU A 55 13.80 -12.01 -5.04
N ILE A 56 13.58 -12.30 -3.76
CA ILE A 56 14.44 -11.87 -2.65
C ILE A 56 15.16 -13.12 -2.16
N GLU A 57 16.48 -13.16 -2.33
CA GLU A 57 17.34 -14.27 -1.88
C GLU A 57 16.87 -15.67 -2.31
N GLY A 58 16.32 -15.79 -3.53
CA GLY A 58 15.83 -17.05 -4.10
C GLY A 58 14.37 -17.40 -3.76
N ILE A 59 13.66 -16.54 -3.03
CA ILE A 59 12.23 -16.72 -2.70
C ILE A 59 11.38 -15.76 -3.50
N GLN A 60 10.34 -16.30 -4.15
CA GLN A 60 9.36 -15.49 -4.86
C GLN A 60 8.36 -14.89 -3.86
N THR A 61 8.44 -13.57 -3.66
CA THR A 61 7.56 -12.81 -2.79
C THR A 61 6.64 -11.89 -3.60
N THR A 62 5.37 -11.83 -3.21
CA THR A 62 4.38 -10.94 -3.81
C THR A 62 4.50 -9.58 -3.13
N ARG A 63 5.39 -8.71 -3.63
CA ARG A 63 5.51 -7.32 -3.15
C ARG A 63 5.01 -6.39 -4.23
N MET A 64 4.00 -5.55 -3.95
CA MET A 64 3.74 -4.44 -4.89
C MET A 64 5.01 -3.60 -4.85
N PRO A 65 5.70 -3.38 -5.98
CA PRO A 65 6.78 -2.41 -6.00
C PRO A 65 6.15 -1.11 -5.53
N TYR A 66 6.68 -0.53 -4.46
CA TYR A 66 6.30 0.83 -4.07
C TYR A 66 6.54 1.71 -5.30
N GLY A 67 5.45 2.17 -5.93
CA GLY A 67 5.46 2.78 -7.26
C GLY A 67 4.34 2.31 -8.20
N GLY A 68 3.81 1.08 -8.02
CA GLY A 68 2.70 0.55 -8.85
C GLY A 68 1.30 0.93 -8.36
N THR A 69 1.14 1.25 -7.07
CA THR A 69 -0.10 1.80 -6.51
C THR A 69 0.07 3.30 -6.29
N PRO A 70 -0.85 4.16 -6.74
CA PRO A 70 -0.79 5.59 -6.46
C PRO A 70 -0.72 5.84 -4.94
N GLY A 71 0.33 6.51 -4.47
CA GLY A 71 0.54 6.82 -3.07
C GLY A 71 2.00 7.21 -2.78
N GLU A 72 2.19 8.08 -1.79
CA GLU A 72 3.51 8.49 -1.31
C GLU A 72 3.83 7.74 -0.03
N PHE A 73 4.92 7.00 -0.03
CA PHE A 73 5.34 6.18 1.09
C PHE A 73 6.63 6.75 1.69
N HIS A 74 6.70 6.82 3.01
CA HIS A 74 7.88 7.29 3.71
C HIS A 74 8.17 6.42 4.93
N LEU A 75 9.35 5.79 4.91
CA LEU A 75 9.90 4.97 5.98
C LEU A 75 11.02 5.74 6.67
N SER A 76 10.94 5.83 8.00
CA SER A 76 11.95 6.41 8.87
C SER A 76 12.32 5.38 9.93
N VAL A 77 13.30 4.52 9.60
CA VAL A 77 13.89 3.52 10.51
C VAL A 77 15.34 3.89 10.80
N THR A 78 15.78 3.63 12.02
CA THR A 78 17.15 3.93 12.47
C THR A 78 18.16 2.97 11.84
N ASP A 79 17.80 1.70 11.72
CA ASP A 79 18.55 0.65 11.04
C ASP A 79 17.62 -0.05 10.04
N GLU A 80 18.12 -0.39 8.86
CA GLU A 80 17.34 -1.09 7.83
C GLU A 80 17.25 -2.60 8.09
N HIS A 81 18.01 -3.11 9.05
CA HIS A 81 18.06 -4.51 9.45
C HIS A 81 17.34 -4.77 10.78
N ASP A 82 17.30 -3.79 11.68
CA ASP A 82 16.72 -3.91 13.01
C ASP A 82 15.70 -2.81 13.29
N LEU A 83 14.60 -3.17 13.94
CA LEU A 83 13.54 -2.24 14.35
C LEU A 83 13.69 -1.82 15.80
N ASP A 84 13.56 -0.52 16.05
CA ASP A 84 13.68 0.08 17.37
C ASP A 84 12.44 0.89 17.77
N VAL A 85 12.28 1.09 19.08
CA VAL A 85 11.27 2.02 19.60
C VAL A 85 11.55 3.44 19.09
N GLY A 86 10.55 4.03 18.44
CA GLY A 86 10.64 5.34 17.79
C GLY A 86 10.66 5.26 16.26
N ASP A 87 10.93 4.08 15.68
CA ASP A 87 10.84 3.91 14.24
C ASP A 87 9.41 4.10 13.74
N GLU A 88 9.31 4.69 12.54
CA GLU A 88 8.04 5.13 11.98
C GLU A 88 7.92 4.77 10.50
N VAL A 89 6.70 4.39 10.12
CA VAL A 89 6.32 4.22 8.73
C VAL A 89 5.04 4.99 8.43
N THR A 90 5.03 5.67 7.29
CA THR A 90 3.88 6.44 6.81
C THR A 90 3.51 6.08 5.38
N LEU A 91 2.21 6.05 5.11
CA LEU A 91 1.65 5.86 3.78
C LEU A 91 0.57 6.92 3.54
N THR A 92 0.76 7.73 2.51
CA THR A 92 -0.19 8.73 2.06
C THR A 92 -0.82 8.28 0.75
N ARG A 93 -2.15 8.26 0.68
CA ARG A 93 -2.88 7.89 -0.53
C ARG A 93 -4.22 8.60 -0.62
N ARG A 94 -4.58 9.02 -1.84
CA ARG A 94 -5.93 9.49 -2.16
C ARG A 94 -6.87 8.31 -2.35
N LEU A 95 -8.05 8.35 -1.72
CA LEU A 95 -9.07 7.29 -1.80
C LEU A 95 -10.39 7.89 -2.30
N GLY A 96 -10.99 7.28 -3.33
CA GLY A 96 -12.19 7.80 -3.98
C GLY A 96 -13.24 6.73 -4.27
N ASP A 97 -14.08 7.02 -5.26
CA ASP A 97 -15.18 6.14 -5.68
C ASP A 97 -14.70 4.74 -6.06
N GLU A 98 -13.58 4.65 -6.78
CA GLU A 98 -13.04 3.37 -7.23
C GLU A 98 -12.70 2.46 -6.05
N GLU A 99 -11.97 2.97 -5.06
CA GLU A 99 -11.65 2.19 -3.86
C GLU A 99 -12.88 1.80 -3.06
N ALA A 100 -13.87 2.70 -2.92
CA ALA A 100 -15.12 2.40 -2.23
C ALA A 100 -15.89 1.26 -2.91
N GLU A 101 -15.97 1.27 -4.25
CA GLU A 101 -16.61 0.22 -5.02
C GLU A 101 -15.86 -1.11 -4.94
N GLN A 102 -14.54 -1.10 -5.07
CA GLN A 102 -13.72 -2.31 -4.98
C GLN A 102 -13.81 -2.93 -3.58
N PHE A 103 -13.75 -2.10 -2.54
CA PHE A 103 -13.91 -2.56 -1.16
C PHE A 103 -15.27 -3.21 -0.93
N ALA A 104 -16.35 -2.58 -1.42
CA ALA A 104 -17.70 -3.14 -1.33
C ALA A 104 -17.81 -4.49 -2.04
N LYS A 105 -17.17 -4.66 -3.22
CA LYS A 105 -17.14 -5.93 -3.96
C LYS A 105 -16.42 -7.03 -3.17
N VAL A 106 -15.24 -6.73 -2.62
CA VAL A 106 -14.41 -7.71 -1.91
C VAL A 106 -15.01 -8.10 -0.55
N THR A 107 -15.57 -7.15 0.17
CA THR A 107 -16.09 -7.36 1.53
C THR A 107 -17.58 -7.69 1.59
N SER A 108 -18.30 -7.48 0.49
CA SER A 108 -19.77 -7.47 0.44
C SER A 108 -20.44 -6.37 1.29
N ASP A 109 -19.68 -5.42 1.84
CA ASP A 109 -20.24 -4.24 2.51
C ASP A 109 -20.80 -3.26 1.47
N THR A 110 -22.06 -3.47 1.15
CA THR A 110 -22.84 -2.70 0.17
C THR A 110 -23.76 -1.68 0.83
N ASN A 111 -23.43 -1.24 2.05
CA ASN A 111 -24.20 -0.21 2.72
C ASN A 111 -24.35 1.04 1.83
N ALA A 112 -25.60 1.46 1.61
CA ALA A 112 -25.94 2.55 0.71
C ALA A 112 -25.27 3.88 1.09
N LEU A 113 -24.89 4.06 2.35
CA LEU A 113 -24.15 5.24 2.82
C LEU A 113 -22.82 5.45 2.07
N HIS A 114 -22.18 4.37 1.60
CA HIS A 114 -20.89 4.44 0.91
C HIS A 114 -21.02 4.52 -0.61
N LEU A 115 -22.19 4.16 -1.16
CA LEU A 115 -22.35 3.87 -2.59
C LEU A 115 -23.46 4.66 -3.29
N ASN A 116 -24.34 5.35 -2.55
CA ASN A 116 -25.47 6.07 -3.13
C ASN A 116 -25.57 7.51 -2.61
N ASP A 117 -25.36 8.48 -3.50
CA ASP A 117 -25.41 9.92 -3.18
C ASP A 117 -26.78 10.36 -2.64
N ALA A 118 -27.88 9.90 -3.26
CA ALA A 118 -29.22 10.29 -2.87
C ALA A 118 -29.58 9.80 -1.46
N PHE A 119 -29.18 8.56 -1.13
CA PHE A 119 -29.35 8.01 0.20
C PHE A 119 -28.48 8.76 1.22
N ALA A 120 -27.21 8.99 0.90
CA ALA A 120 -26.27 9.64 1.80
C ALA A 120 -26.66 11.09 2.14
N ALA A 121 -27.22 11.82 1.17
CA ALA A 121 -27.77 13.17 1.35
C ALA A 121 -28.90 13.28 2.38
N GLU A 122 -29.64 12.18 2.62
CA GLU A 122 -30.70 12.12 3.63
C GLU A 122 -30.18 11.72 5.02
N THR A 123 -28.90 11.36 5.14
CA THR A 123 -28.30 10.98 6.42
C THR A 123 -27.73 12.19 7.16
N ARG A 124 -27.32 11.98 8.42
CA ARG A 124 -26.63 13.01 9.23
C ARG A 124 -25.31 13.50 8.61
N PHE A 125 -24.74 12.75 7.65
CA PHE A 125 -23.49 13.11 7.01
C PHE A 125 -23.70 14.07 5.84
N GLY A 126 -24.89 14.07 5.22
CA GLY A 126 -25.23 14.95 4.08
C GLY A 126 -24.56 14.58 2.75
N GLU A 127 -23.60 13.65 2.75
CA GLU A 127 -22.88 13.15 1.59
C GLU A 127 -22.34 11.74 1.88
N ARG A 128 -21.82 11.08 0.82
CA ARG A 128 -21.19 9.77 0.99
C ARG A 128 -19.89 9.90 1.77
N ILE A 129 -19.62 8.87 2.56
CA ILE A 129 -18.34 8.71 3.28
C ILE A 129 -17.75 7.35 2.90
N LEU A 130 -16.43 7.22 2.95
CA LEU A 130 -15.74 5.94 2.74
C LEU A 130 -16.02 4.97 3.90
N HIS A 131 -15.88 3.67 3.63
CA HIS A 131 -15.86 2.67 4.69
C HIS A 131 -14.67 2.94 5.62
N GLY A 132 -14.90 3.04 6.93
CA GLY A 132 -13.80 3.26 7.88
C GLY A 132 -12.74 2.16 7.81
N THR A 133 -13.16 0.92 7.57
CA THR A 133 -12.28 -0.25 7.41
C THR A 133 -11.46 -0.22 6.12
N LEU A 134 -11.97 0.39 5.04
CA LEU A 134 -11.17 0.67 3.83
C LEU A 134 -10.01 1.61 4.17
N VAL A 135 -10.31 2.72 4.86
CA VAL A 135 -9.30 3.72 5.25
C VAL A 135 -8.30 3.11 6.24
N ALA A 136 -8.76 2.31 7.20
CA ALA A 136 -7.90 1.58 8.13
C ALA A 136 -6.96 0.59 7.42
N GLY A 137 -7.30 0.12 6.21
CA GLY A 137 -6.44 -0.73 5.39
C GLY A 137 -5.09 -0.10 5.05
N LEU A 138 -4.98 1.24 5.05
CA LEU A 138 -3.72 1.96 4.88
C LEU A 138 -2.72 1.67 6.00
N ILE A 139 -3.18 1.36 7.21
CA ILE A 139 -2.32 0.97 8.33
C ILE A 139 -1.64 -0.36 8.00
N SER A 140 -2.39 -1.34 7.50
CA SER A 140 -1.83 -2.63 7.09
C SER A 140 -0.79 -2.47 5.98
N ALA A 141 -1.09 -1.62 4.98
CA ALA A 141 -0.16 -1.37 3.88
C ALA A 141 1.10 -0.63 4.33
N ALA A 142 0.99 0.31 5.27
CA ALA A 142 2.14 1.00 5.86
C ALA A 142 3.02 0.02 6.66
N LEU A 143 2.43 -0.81 7.54
CA LEU A 143 3.16 -1.79 8.33
C LEU A 143 3.89 -2.84 7.49
N ALA A 144 3.30 -3.27 6.37
CA ALA A 144 3.91 -4.23 5.45
C ALA A 144 5.20 -3.71 4.77
N ALA A 145 5.56 -2.45 5.01
CA ALA A 145 6.73 -1.81 4.45
C ALA A 145 7.90 -1.64 5.43
N LEU A 146 7.70 -2.02 6.69
CA LEU A 146 8.81 -2.20 7.62
C LEU A 146 9.81 -3.25 7.07
N PRO A 147 11.10 -3.16 7.43
CA PRO A 147 12.06 -4.20 7.12
C PRO A 147 11.63 -5.55 7.71
N GLY A 148 11.98 -6.64 7.02
CA GLY A 148 11.58 -8.00 7.41
C GLY A 148 10.15 -8.39 7.00
N MET A 149 9.71 -9.56 7.47
CA MET A 149 8.38 -10.08 7.26
C MET A 149 7.47 -9.69 8.41
N THR A 150 6.59 -8.71 8.19
CA THR A 150 5.65 -8.24 9.21
C THR A 150 4.42 -9.16 9.31
N VAL A 151 4.21 -9.73 10.49
CA VAL A 151 3.02 -10.48 10.89
C VAL A 151 2.14 -9.60 11.78
N TYR A 152 0.92 -9.33 11.32
CA TYR A 152 -0.02 -8.42 11.97
C TYR A 152 -0.92 -9.18 12.94
N LEU A 153 -0.66 -9.08 14.25
CA LEU A 153 -1.26 -9.94 15.26
C LEU A 153 -2.56 -9.40 15.86
N ASP A 154 -2.62 -8.10 16.10
CA ASP A 154 -3.76 -7.43 16.74
C ASP A 154 -3.89 -5.99 16.25
N GLN A 155 -5.12 -5.51 16.17
CA GLN A 155 -5.43 -4.13 15.80
C GLN A 155 -6.65 -3.62 16.57
N HIS A 156 -6.47 -2.51 17.29
CA HIS A 156 -7.53 -1.72 17.91
C HIS A 156 -7.77 -0.43 17.13
N LEU A 157 -9.01 -0.13 16.75
CA LEU A 157 -9.37 1.06 15.96
C LEU A 157 -10.46 1.88 16.65
N GLU A 158 -10.26 3.18 16.67
CA GLU A 158 -11.27 4.18 16.99
C GLU A 158 -11.51 5.04 15.75
N PHE A 159 -12.76 5.09 15.28
CA PHE A 159 -13.19 5.94 14.16
C PHE A 159 -13.61 7.31 14.72
N VAL A 160 -12.71 8.28 14.62
CA VAL A 160 -12.82 9.61 15.26
C VAL A 160 -13.69 10.55 14.43
N ALA A 161 -13.53 10.51 13.10
CA ALA A 161 -14.25 11.37 12.16
C ALA A 161 -14.61 10.59 10.88
N PRO A 162 -15.67 11.00 10.14
CA PRO A 162 -15.99 10.39 8.85
C PRO A 162 -14.90 10.67 7.83
N ALA A 163 -14.69 9.71 6.94
CA ALA A 163 -13.76 9.83 5.82
C ALA A 163 -14.51 10.28 4.56
N ALA A 164 -14.23 11.49 4.05
CA ALA A 164 -14.77 12.00 2.80
C ALA A 164 -14.26 11.21 1.58
N VAL A 165 -15.12 11.06 0.56
CA VAL A 165 -14.77 10.45 -0.72
C VAL A 165 -13.88 11.40 -1.53
N GLY A 166 -12.77 10.90 -2.06
CA GLY A 166 -11.85 11.66 -2.91
C GLY A 166 -10.80 12.48 -2.15
N ASP A 167 -10.74 12.34 -0.83
CA ASP A 167 -9.75 12.96 0.04
C ASP A 167 -8.44 12.16 0.08
N THR A 168 -7.38 12.79 0.58
CA THR A 168 -6.06 12.19 0.81
C THR A 168 -5.93 11.78 2.27
N TYR A 169 -5.47 10.56 2.50
CA TYR A 169 -5.28 10.02 3.84
C TYR A 169 -3.83 9.62 4.07
N THR A 170 -3.31 9.94 5.25
CA THR A 170 -1.96 9.56 5.69
C THR A 170 -2.06 8.65 6.90
N ALA A 171 -1.74 7.37 6.71
CA ALA A 171 -1.52 6.44 7.80
C ALA A 171 -0.11 6.64 8.36
N ARG A 172 0.00 6.69 9.69
CA ARG A 172 1.24 6.83 10.46
C ARG A 172 1.28 5.74 11.51
N CYS A 173 2.36 4.95 11.49
CA CYS A 173 2.57 3.84 12.39
C CYS A 173 3.93 4.01 13.07
N THR A 174 3.94 4.16 14.39
CA THR A 174 5.17 4.39 15.16
C THR A 174 5.35 3.28 16.18
N ILE A 175 6.52 2.63 16.21
CA ILE A 175 6.86 1.65 17.24
C ILE A 175 6.99 2.36 18.57
N VAL A 176 6.19 1.96 19.57
CA VAL A 176 6.13 2.62 20.88
C VAL A 176 6.58 1.72 22.04
N ASP A 177 6.68 0.41 21.82
CA ASP A 177 7.09 -0.55 22.85
C ASP A 177 7.59 -1.85 22.19
N GLU A 178 8.60 -2.49 22.79
CA GLU A 178 9.01 -3.85 22.47
C GLU A 178 8.43 -4.80 23.53
N LEU A 179 7.43 -5.58 23.14
CA LEU A 179 6.69 -6.44 24.07
C LEU A 179 7.43 -7.74 24.38
N ALA A 180 8.19 -8.21 23.39
CA ALA A 180 9.11 -9.34 23.44
C ALA A 180 10.03 -9.22 22.22
N ARG A 181 11.06 -10.05 22.15
CA ARG A 181 11.94 -10.13 20.97
C ARG A 181 11.13 -10.18 19.68
N GLU A 182 11.43 -9.27 18.76
CA GLU A 182 10.80 -9.12 17.43
C GLU A 182 9.30 -8.78 17.46
N ARG A 183 8.71 -8.55 18.64
CA ARG A 183 7.28 -8.27 18.82
C ARG A 183 7.06 -6.87 19.38
N TYR A 184 6.36 -6.05 18.63
CA TYR A 184 6.24 -4.63 18.89
C TYR A 184 4.79 -4.20 19.11
N ARG A 185 4.60 -3.22 19.99
CA ARG A 185 3.39 -2.39 20.02
C ARG A 185 3.63 -1.16 19.16
N VAL A 186 2.63 -0.84 18.34
CA VAL A 186 2.69 0.27 17.40
C VAL A 186 1.52 1.20 17.65
N SER A 187 1.77 2.49 17.76
CA SER A 187 0.70 3.50 17.71
C SER A 187 0.28 3.70 16.25
N THR A 188 -1.01 3.65 15.97
CA THR A 188 -1.54 3.80 14.61
C THR A 188 -2.48 5.01 14.54
N ARG A 189 -2.29 5.84 13.51
CA ARG A 189 -3.11 7.03 13.27
C ARG A 189 -3.34 7.19 11.77
N VAL A 190 -4.52 7.63 11.37
CA VAL A 190 -4.82 8.05 10.01
C VAL A 190 -5.37 9.47 10.05
N GLU A 191 -4.75 10.35 9.27
CA GLU A 191 -5.12 11.76 9.11
C GLU A 191 -5.71 11.99 7.72
N ASN A 192 -6.61 12.96 7.58
CA ASN A 192 -7.09 13.43 6.28
C ASN A 192 -6.17 14.52 5.68
N GLY A 193 -6.53 15.08 4.52
CA GLY A 193 -5.73 16.10 3.83
C GLY A 193 -5.58 17.42 4.60
N ASP A 194 -6.47 17.67 5.56
CA ASP A 194 -6.44 18.84 6.44
C ASP A 194 -5.62 18.61 7.72
N GLY A 195 -5.15 17.36 7.95
CA GLY A 195 -4.39 16.96 9.14
C GLY A 195 -5.26 16.54 10.34
N ASP A 196 -6.58 16.44 10.17
CA ASP A 196 -7.49 15.97 11.20
C ASP A 196 -7.42 14.44 11.34
N ILE A 197 -7.47 13.95 12.58
CA ILE A 197 -7.50 12.51 12.88
C ILE A 197 -8.86 11.95 12.47
N VAL A 198 -8.85 11.01 11.54
CA VAL A 198 -10.04 10.22 11.18
C VAL A 198 -10.06 8.87 11.87
N ILE A 199 -8.89 8.26 12.09
CA ILE A 199 -8.74 6.98 12.77
C ILE A 199 -7.54 7.05 13.72
N GLN A 200 -7.67 6.48 14.91
CA GLN A 200 -6.54 6.28 15.82
C GLN A 200 -6.62 4.92 16.51
N GLY A 201 -5.49 4.44 17.03
CA GLY A 201 -5.46 3.17 17.72
C GLY A 201 -4.06 2.64 17.97
N THR A 202 -4.00 1.32 18.11
CA THR A 202 -2.76 0.58 18.32
C THR A 202 -2.78 -0.74 17.57
N ALA A 203 -1.61 -1.18 17.13
CA ALA A 203 -1.36 -2.51 16.59
C ALA A 203 -0.40 -3.30 17.49
N THR A 204 -0.48 -4.62 17.42
CA THR A 204 0.63 -5.51 17.79
C THR A 204 1.14 -6.21 16.54
N ILE A 205 2.45 -6.14 16.30
CA ILE A 205 3.11 -6.80 15.18
C ILE A 205 4.23 -7.72 15.68
N LEU A 206 4.55 -8.72 14.89
CA LEU A 206 5.79 -9.50 14.97
C LEU A 206 6.53 -9.28 13.66
N VAL A 207 7.85 -9.11 13.69
CA VAL A 207 8.66 -8.90 12.48
C VAL A 207 9.75 -9.95 12.44
N ASP A 208 9.60 -10.93 11.57
CA ASP A 208 10.58 -11.99 11.37
C ASP A 208 11.63 -11.57 10.33
N GLU A 209 12.83 -12.13 10.41
CA GLU A 209 13.80 -12.07 9.32
C GLU A 209 13.19 -12.66 8.04
N MET A 210 13.53 -12.08 6.88
CA MET A 210 13.16 -12.69 5.60
C MET A 210 13.80 -14.08 5.51
N PRO A 211 13.08 -15.09 5.00
CA PRO A 211 13.68 -16.40 4.80
C PRO A 211 14.84 -16.27 3.80
N GLY A 212 15.97 -16.91 4.10
CA GLY A 212 17.15 -16.96 3.25
C GLY A 212 17.37 -18.36 2.63
N PRO A 213 18.28 -18.49 1.64
CA PRO A 213 18.47 -19.71 0.85
C PRO A 213 19.00 -20.93 1.63
N ASP A 214 19.44 -20.76 2.87
CA ASP A 214 20.05 -21.81 3.69
C ASP A 214 19.08 -22.52 4.67
N GLN A 215 17.76 -22.32 4.56
CA GLN A 215 16.77 -22.90 5.49
C GLN A 215 16.03 -24.17 4.99
N THR A 216 16.60 -24.94 4.06
CA THR A 216 16.05 -26.26 3.64
C THR A 216 17.02 -27.42 3.76
#